data_AF-A0A6N2KYF6-F1
#
_entry.id   AF-A0A6N2KYF6-F1
#
_cell.length_a   1.000
_cell.length_b   1.000
_cell.length_c   1.000
_cell.angle_alpha   90.00
_cell.angle_beta   90.00
_cell.angle_gamma   90.00
#
_symmetry.space_group_name_H-M   'P 1'
#
loop_
_entity.id
_entity.type
_entity.pdbx_description
1 polymer ?
#
loop_
_entity_poly.entity_id
_entity_poly.type
_entity_poly.pdbx_seq_one_letter_code
_entity_poly.pdbx_strand_id
1 'polypeptide(L)'
;MIFDGLQIRKLETLKQRLKFFSRVFCGKKMYKSVVYKGDELLGQVEIYAQEQQQEEENKNKKKRVIDEIVKEIRISHFSQTSERCPPLAVLHTITSVGVCFKMEESTSSTTKISSSQQESPLHLLHSSCIQENKTAVMHLGGEELHLVAMPSRSNERQYPCFWGFSVAPGLYDSCLVMLNLRCLGIVFDLDETLIVANTMRSFEDRIDALQRKISTEVDPQRILGMLSEVKRYQDDKNILKQYVENDQVVENGKVIKTQSEVVPALSDNHQPMVRPLIRLQEKNIILTRINPQIRDTSVLVRLRPAWEDLRSYLTARGRKRFEVYVCTMAERDYALEMWRLLDPESNLINSKELLDRIVCVKSGLRKSLFNVFQDGICHPKMALVIDDRLKVWDERDQSRVHVVPAFAPYYAPQAEVNNAVPVLCVARNVACNVRGGFFNMTLEYVYREFDEGLLQKIPEVAYEDDTDNIPSPPDVSNYLVSEDDASAVNGNRDQLSFDGMADAEVERQLKFQFLQLSSQQFLQQSVA
;
A
#
# COMPACT_ATOMS: atom_id res chain seq x y z
N MET A 1 -3.52 56.29 -49.64
CA MET A 1 -3.76 54.87 -49.30
C MET A 1 -2.77 54.37 -48.25
N ILE A 2 -2.69 54.98 -47.05
CA ILE A 2 -1.77 54.53 -45.97
C ILE A 2 -2.50 54.45 -44.60
N PHE A 3 -3.81 54.66 -44.54
CA PHE A 3 -4.55 54.67 -43.28
C PHE A 3 -5.28 53.36 -42.92
N ASP A 4 -5.44 52.41 -43.85
CA ASP A 4 -6.16 51.15 -43.57
C ASP A 4 -5.28 50.04 -42.98
N GLY A 5 -3.96 50.06 -43.21
CA GLY A 5 -3.06 48.99 -42.74
C GLY A 5 -2.79 48.98 -41.22
N LEU A 6 -2.86 50.14 -40.56
CA LEU A 6 -2.53 50.28 -39.13
C LEU A 6 -3.71 49.90 -38.22
N GLN A 7 -4.95 50.12 -38.68
CA GLN A 7 -6.17 49.69 -38.00
C GLN A 7 -6.35 48.16 -38.06
N ILE A 8 -6.06 47.54 -39.22
CA ILE A 8 -6.17 46.09 -39.41
C ILE A 8 -5.14 45.34 -38.54
N ARG A 9 -3.88 45.79 -38.48
CA ARG A 9 -2.86 45.19 -37.61
C ARG A 9 -3.19 45.31 -36.12
N LYS A 10 -3.76 46.43 -35.67
CA LYS A 10 -4.25 46.56 -34.29
C LYS A 10 -5.42 45.60 -34.00
N LEU A 11 -6.33 45.40 -34.95
CA LEU A 11 -7.45 44.46 -34.82
C LEU A 11 -6.99 43.00 -34.79
N GLU A 12 -5.99 42.63 -35.59
CA GLU A 12 -5.39 41.28 -35.60
C GLU A 12 -4.58 41.00 -34.35
N THR A 13 -3.88 42.00 -33.81
CA THR A 13 -3.18 41.87 -32.53
C THR A 13 -4.17 41.75 -31.36
N LEU A 14 -5.30 42.46 -31.41
CA LEU A 14 -6.38 42.33 -30.43
C LEU A 14 -7.09 40.97 -30.57
N LYS A 15 -7.33 40.48 -31.79
CA LYS A 15 -7.90 39.15 -32.05
C LYS A 15 -6.94 38.02 -31.65
N GLN A 16 -5.63 38.20 -31.81
CA GLN A 16 -4.62 37.26 -31.31
C GLN A 16 -4.53 37.28 -29.79
N ARG A 17 -4.61 38.45 -29.15
CA ARG A 17 -4.72 38.56 -27.68
C ARG A 17 -6.03 38.00 -27.14
N LEU A 18 -7.16 38.18 -27.83
CA LEU A 18 -8.44 37.55 -27.49
C LEU A 18 -8.43 36.04 -27.75
N LYS A 19 -7.75 35.56 -28.80
CA LYS A 19 -7.52 34.11 -29.01
C LYS A 19 -6.53 33.53 -28.00
N PHE A 20 -5.58 34.32 -27.49
CA PHE A 20 -4.70 33.92 -26.40
C PHE A 20 -5.48 33.89 -25.08
N PHE A 21 -6.31 34.89 -24.78
CA PHE A 21 -7.24 34.88 -23.66
C PHE A 21 -8.27 33.75 -23.75
N SER A 22 -8.84 33.46 -24.92
CA SER A 22 -9.80 32.35 -25.10
C SER A 22 -9.13 30.97 -25.20
N ARG A 23 -7.82 30.88 -25.47
CA ARG A 23 -7.06 29.63 -25.36
C ARG A 23 -6.56 29.38 -23.94
N VAL A 24 -6.23 30.43 -23.20
CA VAL A 24 -5.91 30.34 -21.76
C VAL A 24 -7.17 30.07 -20.93
N PHE A 25 -8.34 30.56 -21.37
CA PHE A 25 -9.67 30.28 -20.82
C PHE A 25 -10.51 29.35 -21.71
N CYS A 26 -9.90 28.31 -22.27
CA CYS A 26 -10.67 27.28 -22.97
C CYS A 26 -11.57 26.54 -21.94
N GLY A 27 -12.88 26.79 -21.99
CA GLY A 27 -13.93 25.91 -21.45
C GLY A 27 -14.14 25.79 -19.93
N LYS A 28 -13.32 26.39 -19.06
CA LYS A 28 -13.49 26.18 -17.60
C LYS A 28 -14.72 26.91 -17.05
N LYS A 29 -15.73 26.15 -16.63
CA LYS A 29 -16.93 26.69 -15.96
C LYS A 29 -16.53 27.31 -14.61
N MET A 30 -16.76 28.63 -14.48
CA MET A 30 -16.55 29.41 -13.26
C MET A 30 -17.82 29.39 -12.40
N TYR A 31 -17.65 29.22 -11.10
CA TYR A 31 -18.71 29.32 -10.10
C TYR A 31 -18.31 30.31 -9.01
N LYS A 32 -19.31 30.87 -8.32
CA LYS A 32 -19.09 31.70 -7.13
C LYS A 32 -19.47 30.93 -5.88
N SER A 33 -18.71 31.10 -4.82
CA SER A 33 -19.00 30.53 -3.50
C SER A 33 -18.52 31.47 -2.39
N VAL A 34 -18.71 31.04 -1.15
CA VAL A 34 -18.37 31.76 0.07
C VAL A 34 -17.62 30.81 1.00
N VAL A 35 -16.53 31.27 1.59
CA VAL A 35 -15.70 30.50 2.53
C VAL A 35 -15.97 30.93 3.96
N TYR A 36 -16.23 29.95 4.82
CA TYR A 36 -16.37 30.11 6.26
C TYR A 36 -15.31 29.29 7.01
N LYS A 37 -14.96 29.72 8.23
CA LYS A 37 -14.26 28.91 9.23
C LYS A 37 -15.15 28.80 10.46
N GLY A 38 -15.67 27.61 10.74
CA GLY A 38 -16.81 27.50 11.66
C GLY A 38 -17.97 28.38 11.16
N ASP A 39 -18.39 29.36 11.95
CA ASP A 39 -19.43 30.35 11.59
C ASP A 39 -18.87 31.69 11.08
N GLU A 40 -17.55 31.86 11.09
CA GLU A 40 -16.90 33.10 10.68
C GLU A 40 -16.78 33.17 9.14
N LEU A 41 -17.35 34.21 8.54
CA LEU A 41 -17.22 34.49 7.11
C LEU A 41 -15.81 34.98 6.78
N LEU A 42 -15.09 34.24 5.94
CA LEU A 42 -13.73 34.60 5.52
C LEU A 42 -13.70 35.42 4.23
N GLY A 43 -14.61 35.16 3.28
CA GLY A 43 -14.66 35.88 2.01
C GLY A 43 -15.43 35.19 0.89
N GLN A 44 -15.58 35.89 -0.23
CA GLN A 44 -16.17 35.36 -1.46
C GLN A 44 -15.09 34.87 -2.41
N VAL A 45 -15.34 33.75 -3.09
CA VAL A 45 -14.36 33.08 -3.95
C VAL A 45 -14.95 32.71 -5.30
N GLU A 46 -14.08 32.64 -6.29
CA GLU A 46 -14.35 32.13 -7.63
C GLU A 46 -13.70 30.75 -7.77
N ILE A 47 -14.49 29.78 -8.24
CA ILE A 47 -14.11 28.37 -8.34
C ILE A 47 -14.09 27.97 -9.81
N TYR A 48 -12.98 27.37 -10.24
CA TYR A 48 -12.75 26.91 -11.60
C TYR A 48 -12.59 25.38 -11.59
N ALA A 49 -13.60 24.68 -12.09
CA ALA A 49 -13.56 23.23 -12.23
C ALA A 49 -12.48 22.80 -13.24
N GLN A 50 -11.77 21.70 -12.95
CA GLN A 50 -10.80 21.14 -13.88
C GLN A 50 -11.46 20.07 -14.77
N GLU A 51 -11.71 20.42 -16.04
CA GLU A 51 -12.19 19.49 -17.06
C GLU A 51 -11.00 18.75 -17.69
N GLN A 52 -10.83 17.47 -17.34
CA GLN A 52 -9.82 16.59 -17.93
C GLN A 52 -10.48 15.34 -18.52
N GLN A 53 -9.86 14.75 -19.54
CA GLN A 53 -10.27 13.45 -20.09
C GLN A 53 -9.96 12.36 -19.07
N GLN A 54 -10.90 12.11 -18.17
CA GLN A 54 -10.82 11.08 -17.15
C GLN A 54 -11.94 10.03 -17.32
N GLU A 55 -11.77 8.89 -16.65
CA GLU A 55 -12.80 7.86 -16.48
C GLU A 55 -14.11 8.47 -15.94
N GLU A 56 -15.25 7.88 -16.32
CA GLU A 56 -16.57 8.41 -15.96
C GLU A 56 -16.79 8.53 -14.45
N GLU A 57 -16.25 7.59 -13.67
CA GLU A 57 -16.34 7.61 -12.21
C GLU A 57 -15.66 8.84 -11.61
N ASN A 58 -14.43 9.15 -12.05
CA ASN A 58 -13.68 10.33 -11.59
C ASN A 58 -14.37 11.64 -12.00
N LYS A 59 -14.98 11.70 -13.20
CA LYS A 59 -15.79 12.84 -13.63
C LYS A 59 -17.01 13.05 -12.73
N ASN A 60 -17.72 11.98 -12.40
CA ASN A 60 -18.88 12.03 -11.50
C ASN A 60 -18.48 12.50 -10.11
N LYS A 61 -17.34 12.03 -9.61
CA LYS A 61 -16.77 12.45 -8.32
C LYS A 61 -16.43 13.94 -8.30
N LYS A 62 -15.68 14.45 -9.29
CA LYS A 62 -15.40 15.90 -9.41
C LYS A 62 -16.69 16.72 -9.45
N LYS A 63 -17.69 16.28 -10.22
CA LYS A 63 -18.97 16.98 -10.33
C LYS A 63 -19.68 17.09 -8.97
N ARG A 64 -19.73 16.00 -8.19
CA ARG A 64 -20.30 16.01 -6.83
C ARG A 64 -19.57 17.01 -5.92
N VAL A 65 -18.24 17.05 -5.99
CA VAL A 65 -17.44 18.03 -5.24
C VAL A 65 -17.84 19.46 -5.62
N ILE A 66 -17.92 19.77 -6.92
CA ILE A 66 -18.34 21.09 -7.39
C ILE A 66 -19.76 21.44 -6.91
N ASP A 67 -20.73 20.54 -7.05
CA ASP A 67 -22.13 20.80 -6.70
C ASP A 67 -22.31 21.15 -5.20
N GLU A 68 -21.46 20.59 -4.33
CA GLU A 68 -21.47 20.90 -2.90
C GLU A 68 -20.73 22.20 -2.56
N ILE A 69 -19.51 22.40 -3.07
CA ILE A 69 -18.71 23.60 -2.73
C ILE A 69 -19.29 24.89 -3.30
N VAL A 70 -20.15 24.81 -4.32
CA VAL A 70 -20.84 25.99 -4.88
C VAL A 70 -21.91 26.52 -3.92
N LYS A 71 -22.40 25.71 -2.98
CA LYS A 71 -23.33 26.18 -1.94
C LYS A 71 -22.59 27.06 -0.93
N GLU A 72 -21.56 26.48 -0.32
CA GLU A 72 -20.62 27.15 0.57
C GLU A 72 -19.41 26.23 0.81
N ILE A 73 -18.29 26.82 1.24
CA ILE A 73 -17.14 26.09 1.73
C ILE A 73 -17.03 26.37 3.23
N ARG A 74 -17.12 25.34 4.06
CA ARG A 74 -17.03 25.47 5.52
C ARG A 74 -15.83 24.72 6.06
N ILE A 75 -14.77 25.45 6.37
CA ILE A 75 -13.55 24.92 6.95
C ILE A 75 -13.87 24.47 8.37
N SER A 76 -13.63 23.18 8.61
CA SER A 76 -13.88 22.52 9.88
C SER A 76 -12.62 22.52 10.76
N HIS A 77 -11.46 22.25 10.16
CA HIS A 77 -10.18 22.18 10.87
C HIS A 77 -9.02 22.40 9.89
N PHE A 78 -7.79 22.38 10.41
CA PHE A 78 -6.58 22.34 9.61
C PHE A 78 -5.95 20.95 9.68
N SER A 79 -5.36 20.50 8.57
CA SER A 79 -4.64 19.23 8.54
C SER A 79 -3.39 19.27 9.44
N GLN A 80 -2.82 18.09 9.73
CA GLN A 80 -1.52 18.02 10.38
C GLN A 80 -0.44 18.79 9.58
N THR A 81 0.43 19.49 10.31
CA THR A 81 1.56 20.23 9.74
C THR A 81 2.69 19.28 9.38
N SER A 82 3.47 19.66 8.38
CA SER A 82 4.60 18.85 7.90
C SER A 82 5.90 19.64 7.89
N GLU A 83 6.95 19.06 8.46
CA GLU A 83 8.29 19.63 8.45
C GLU A 83 9.08 19.32 7.17
N ARG A 84 8.68 18.27 6.42
CA ARG A 84 9.44 17.77 5.27
C ARG A 84 8.63 17.72 3.97
N CYS A 85 7.42 17.19 4.02
CA CYS A 85 6.59 16.98 2.83
C CYS A 85 5.50 18.08 2.73
N PRO A 86 5.59 19.04 1.79
CA PRO A 86 4.54 20.04 1.60
C PRO A 86 3.19 19.38 1.29
N PRO A 87 2.05 19.97 1.71
CA PRO A 87 0.74 19.34 1.49
C PRO A 87 0.43 19.00 0.04
N LEU A 88 0.92 19.81 -0.91
CA LEU A 88 0.78 19.55 -2.34
C LEU A 88 1.44 18.22 -2.74
N ALA A 89 2.63 17.92 -2.23
CA ALA A 89 3.36 16.69 -2.55
C ALA A 89 2.62 15.44 -2.03
N VAL A 90 2.09 15.55 -0.80
CA VAL A 90 1.31 14.49 -0.15
C VAL A 90 0.02 14.23 -0.93
N LEU A 91 -0.80 15.26 -1.15
CA LEU A 91 -2.10 15.15 -1.83
C LEU A 91 -1.94 14.71 -3.29
N HIS A 92 -0.91 15.17 -3.99
CA HIS A 92 -0.62 14.71 -5.35
C HIS A 92 -0.28 13.22 -5.40
N THR A 93 0.36 12.68 -4.35
CA THR A 93 0.73 11.26 -4.26
C THR A 93 -0.48 10.37 -3.99
N ILE A 94 -1.41 10.81 -3.12
CA ILE A 94 -2.52 9.99 -2.60
C ILE A 94 -3.87 10.25 -3.26
N THR A 95 -3.96 11.25 -4.15
CA THR A 95 -5.21 11.51 -4.88
C THR A 95 -5.44 10.50 -6.00
N SER A 96 -6.69 10.07 -6.15
CA SER A 96 -7.16 9.25 -7.27
C SER A 96 -7.64 10.09 -8.46
N VAL A 97 -7.99 11.36 -8.23
CA VAL A 97 -8.72 12.22 -9.17
C VAL A 97 -7.89 13.43 -9.63
N GLY A 98 -6.78 13.69 -8.93
CA GLY A 98 -5.96 14.89 -9.11
C GLY A 98 -6.59 16.12 -8.45
N VAL A 99 -6.25 17.29 -9.00
CA VAL A 99 -6.88 18.56 -8.62
C VAL A 99 -8.33 18.56 -9.08
N CYS A 100 -9.26 18.78 -8.14
CA CYS A 100 -10.70 18.84 -8.41
C CYS A 100 -11.09 20.21 -8.97
N PHE A 101 -10.58 21.28 -8.35
CA PHE A 101 -10.83 22.65 -8.75
C PHE A 101 -9.69 23.57 -8.32
N LYS A 102 -9.66 24.76 -8.93
CA LYS A 102 -8.84 25.89 -8.51
C LYS A 102 -9.75 26.97 -7.95
N MET A 103 -9.31 27.67 -6.91
CA MET A 103 -10.10 28.69 -6.22
C MET A 103 -9.26 29.94 -5.98
N GLU A 104 -9.85 31.11 -6.20
CA GLU A 104 -9.24 32.40 -5.90
C GLU A 104 -10.24 33.37 -5.26
N GLU A 105 -9.75 34.38 -4.54
CA GLU A 105 -10.61 35.44 -4.00
C GLU A 105 -11.30 36.22 -5.12
N SER A 106 -12.61 36.48 -4.98
CA SER A 106 -13.34 37.23 -6.01
C SER A 106 -12.90 38.69 -6.07
N THR A 107 -12.53 39.16 -7.25
CA THR A 107 -12.15 40.57 -7.49
C THR A 107 -13.26 41.59 -7.19
N SER A 108 -14.50 41.12 -7.05
CA SER A 108 -15.64 41.97 -6.69
C SER A 108 -15.69 42.37 -5.21
N SER A 109 -14.92 41.73 -4.32
CA SER A 109 -14.74 42.13 -2.91
C SER A 109 -13.67 43.21 -2.72
N THR A 110 -12.70 43.32 -3.64
CA THR A 110 -11.49 44.15 -3.50
C THR A 110 -11.74 45.66 -3.71
N THR A 111 -12.91 46.05 -4.22
CA THR A 111 -13.26 47.46 -4.50
C THR A 111 -13.67 48.27 -3.27
N LYS A 112 -13.64 47.71 -2.05
CA LYS A 112 -14.05 48.40 -0.81
C LYS A 112 -13.02 48.47 0.31
N ILE A 113 -11.78 47.99 0.13
CA ILE A 113 -10.74 48.15 1.16
C ILE A 113 -9.90 49.39 0.82
N SER A 114 -10.42 50.54 1.23
CA SER A 114 -9.67 51.79 1.30
C SER A 114 -8.53 51.66 2.31
N SER A 115 -7.27 51.67 1.83
CA SER A 115 -6.09 52.24 2.51
C SER A 115 -5.91 52.03 4.03
N SER A 116 -6.32 50.89 4.58
CA SER A 116 -5.94 50.45 5.93
C SER A 116 -5.38 49.04 5.83
N GLN A 117 -4.18 48.84 6.35
CA GLN A 117 -3.32 47.64 6.28
C GLN A 117 -3.89 46.38 6.97
N GLN A 118 -5.20 46.12 6.91
CA GLN A 118 -5.77 44.87 7.41
C GLN A 118 -5.87 43.86 6.26
N GLU A 119 -5.04 42.82 6.34
CA GLU A 119 -5.14 41.65 5.48
C GLU A 119 -6.54 41.03 5.57
N SER A 120 -7.11 40.58 4.44
CA SER A 120 -8.42 39.93 4.46
C SER A 120 -8.36 38.63 5.29
N PRO A 121 -9.45 38.19 5.94
CA PRO A 121 -9.45 36.92 6.67
C PRO A 121 -9.07 35.72 5.79
N LEU A 122 -9.41 35.77 4.50
CA LEU A 122 -8.99 34.77 3.51
C LEU A 122 -7.47 34.82 3.23
N HIS A 123 -6.86 36.02 3.25
CA HIS A 123 -5.40 36.18 3.15
C HIS A 123 -4.67 35.65 4.38
N LEU A 124 -5.22 35.87 5.58
CA LEU A 124 -4.69 35.28 6.81
C LEU A 124 -4.75 33.75 6.79
N LEU A 125 -5.87 33.18 6.31
CA LEU A 125 -6.00 31.73 6.11
C LEU A 125 -4.93 31.20 5.15
N HIS A 126 -4.79 31.82 3.98
CA HIS A 126 -3.83 31.42 2.94
C HIS A 126 -2.39 31.48 3.46
N SER A 127 -2.02 32.61 4.07
CA SER A 127 -0.68 32.83 4.62
C SER A 127 -0.34 31.83 5.72
N SER A 128 -1.28 31.55 6.64
CA SER A 128 -1.10 30.54 7.69
C SER A 128 -0.93 29.14 7.11
N CYS A 129 -1.69 28.77 6.08
CA CYS A 129 -1.53 27.47 5.41
C CYS A 129 -0.14 27.31 4.76
N ILE A 130 0.38 28.36 4.11
CA ILE A 130 1.73 28.34 3.53
C ILE A 130 2.81 28.26 4.63
N GLN A 131 2.73 29.15 5.62
CA GLN A 131 3.77 29.27 6.65
C GLN A 131 3.91 28.02 7.50
N GLU A 132 2.79 27.35 7.78
CA GLU A 132 2.75 26.18 8.67
C GLU A 132 2.69 24.85 7.91
N ASN A 133 2.80 24.84 6.57
CA ASN A 133 2.70 23.63 5.74
C ASN A 133 1.47 22.78 6.06
N LYS A 134 0.28 23.42 6.06
CA LYS A 134 -1.01 22.77 6.34
C LYS A 134 -2.04 23.13 5.29
N THR A 135 -3.17 22.43 5.34
CA THR A 135 -4.33 22.68 4.48
C THR A 135 -5.52 23.07 5.33
N ALA A 136 -6.45 23.83 4.74
CA ALA A 136 -7.76 24.04 5.33
C ALA A 136 -8.71 22.91 4.87
N VAL A 137 -9.39 22.26 5.81
CA VAL A 137 -10.13 21.02 5.56
C VAL A 137 -11.63 21.22 5.77
N MET A 138 -12.42 20.78 4.78
CA MET A 138 -13.88 20.71 4.82
C MET A 138 -14.33 19.26 4.71
N HIS A 139 -15.26 18.83 5.56
CA HIS A 139 -15.90 17.52 5.42
C HIS A 139 -16.94 17.54 4.29
N LEU A 140 -16.89 16.54 3.42
CA LEU A 140 -17.71 16.47 2.21
C LEU A 140 -18.24 15.05 1.99
N GLY A 141 -19.44 14.75 2.50
CA GLY A 141 -20.19 13.53 2.13
C GLY A 141 -19.42 12.21 2.28
N GLY A 142 -18.63 12.07 3.35
CA GLY A 142 -17.78 10.89 3.60
C GLY A 142 -16.34 11.02 3.07
N GLU A 143 -15.97 12.19 2.54
CA GLU A 143 -14.62 12.55 2.13
C GLU A 143 -14.13 13.82 2.86
N GLU A 144 -12.84 14.10 2.71
CA GLU A 144 -12.22 15.36 3.13
C GLU A 144 -11.76 16.15 1.92
N LEU A 145 -12.22 17.40 1.85
CA LEU A 145 -11.78 18.38 0.89
C LEU A 145 -10.65 19.23 1.50
N HIS A 146 -9.46 19.10 0.93
CA HIS A 146 -8.28 19.87 1.32
C HIS A 146 -8.08 21.06 0.38
N LEU A 147 -7.99 22.26 0.95
CA LEU A 147 -7.58 23.47 0.26
C LEU A 147 -6.10 23.71 0.49
N VAL A 148 -5.31 23.46 -0.54
CA VAL A 148 -3.86 23.71 -0.56
C VAL A 148 -3.62 25.14 -0.99
N ALA A 149 -3.03 25.96 -0.12
CA ALA A 149 -2.63 27.32 -0.47
C ALA A 149 -1.47 27.27 -1.47
N MET A 150 -1.62 27.98 -2.59
CA MET A 150 -0.67 27.96 -3.70
C MET A 150 -0.01 29.33 -3.90
N PRO A 151 1.29 29.40 -4.21
CA PRO A 151 1.92 30.63 -4.66
C PRO A 151 1.46 30.98 -6.09
N SER A 152 1.39 32.28 -6.42
CA SER A 152 1.13 32.76 -7.79
C SER A 152 2.40 33.38 -8.37
N ARG A 153 2.65 33.14 -9.67
CA ARG A 153 3.77 33.78 -10.40
C ARG A 153 3.45 35.21 -10.84
N SER A 154 2.20 35.63 -10.76
CA SER A 154 1.80 36.96 -11.19
C SER A 154 2.05 37.97 -10.07
N ASN A 155 3.04 38.85 -10.27
CA ASN A 155 3.29 39.98 -9.37
C ASN A 155 2.07 40.94 -9.22
N GLU A 156 1.04 40.79 -10.06
CA GLU A 156 -0.22 41.54 -9.99
C GLU A 156 -1.27 40.85 -9.11
N ARG A 157 -1.12 39.56 -8.80
CA ARG A 157 -2.06 38.76 -8.01
C ARG A 157 -1.60 38.66 -6.56
N GLN A 158 -1.95 39.65 -5.74
CA GLN A 158 -1.78 39.59 -4.29
C GLN A 158 -2.93 38.89 -3.56
N TYR A 159 -3.83 38.20 -4.29
CA TYR A 159 -4.99 37.57 -3.69
C TYR A 159 -4.76 36.07 -3.39
N PRO A 160 -5.41 35.54 -2.33
CA PRO A 160 -5.38 34.13 -1.97
C PRO A 160 -5.79 33.21 -3.11
N CYS A 161 -4.96 32.19 -3.36
CA CYS A 161 -5.19 31.17 -4.39
C CYS A 161 -5.03 29.76 -3.81
N PHE A 162 -5.94 28.84 -4.14
CA PHE A 162 -5.95 27.48 -3.62
C PHE A 162 -6.19 26.44 -4.71
N TRP A 163 -5.63 25.26 -4.51
CA TRP A 163 -6.04 24.04 -5.23
C TRP A 163 -6.84 23.13 -4.29
N GLY A 164 -7.95 22.60 -4.80
CA GLY A 164 -8.84 21.70 -4.06
C GLY A 164 -8.59 20.23 -4.39
N PHE A 165 -8.40 19.40 -3.36
CA PHE A 165 -8.22 17.95 -3.46
C PHE A 165 -9.27 17.22 -2.61
N SER A 166 -9.86 16.15 -3.14
CA SER A 166 -10.77 15.27 -2.39
C SER A 166 -10.10 13.95 -2.10
N VAL A 167 -10.03 13.56 -0.82
CA VAL A 167 -9.44 12.30 -0.35
C VAL A 167 -10.34 11.64 0.69
N ALA A 168 -10.11 10.36 0.97
CA ALA A 168 -10.81 9.68 2.06
C ALA A 168 -10.42 10.31 3.41
N PRO A 169 -11.32 10.33 4.41
CA PRO A 169 -11.04 10.92 5.71
C PRO A 169 -9.81 10.29 6.37
N GLY A 170 -8.93 11.11 6.94
CA GLY A 170 -7.73 10.66 7.65
C GLY A 170 -6.58 10.18 6.74
N LEU A 171 -6.80 10.07 5.43
CA LEU A 171 -5.79 9.59 4.48
C LEU A 171 -4.60 10.53 4.36
N TYR A 172 -4.85 11.84 4.39
CA TYR A 172 -3.78 12.83 4.35
C TYR A 172 -2.84 12.66 5.55
N ASP A 173 -3.36 12.59 6.77
CA ASP A 173 -2.55 12.52 7.99
C ASP A 173 -1.78 11.19 8.05
N SER A 174 -2.44 10.07 7.75
CA SER A 174 -1.81 8.74 7.74
C SER A 174 -0.66 8.67 6.74
N CYS A 175 -0.90 9.09 5.49
CA CYS A 175 0.13 9.08 4.47
C CYS A 175 1.22 10.14 4.71
N LEU A 176 0.91 11.28 5.32
CA LEU A 176 1.90 12.29 5.70
C LEU A 176 2.92 11.69 6.69
N VAL A 177 2.46 10.99 7.73
CA VAL A 177 3.34 10.30 8.69
C VAL A 177 4.23 9.29 7.97
N MET A 178 3.64 8.47 7.09
CA MET A 178 4.38 7.47 6.32
C MET A 178 5.45 8.09 5.41
N LEU A 179 5.11 9.13 4.65
CA LEU A 179 6.04 9.84 3.76
C LEU A 179 7.18 10.49 4.56
N ASN A 180 6.87 11.15 5.68
CA ASN A 180 7.86 11.75 6.58
C ASN A 180 8.86 10.72 7.11
N LEU A 181 8.39 9.52 7.45
CA LEU A 181 9.23 8.41 7.95
C LEU A 181 9.91 7.61 6.84
N ARG A 182 9.62 7.87 5.55
CA ARG A 182 10.00 7.01 4.42
C ARG A 182 9.57 5.57 4.65
N CYS A 183 8.30 5.44 5.04
CA CYS A 183 7.61 4.22 5.38
C CYS A 183 6.55 3.91 4.32
N LEU A 184 6.42 2.64 3.93
CA LEU A 184 5.39 2.14 3.01
C LEU A 184 4.47 1.16 3.71
N GLY A 185 3.32 0.83 3.12
CA GLY A 185 2.50 -0.29 3.57
C GLY A 185 3.07 -1.62 3.06
N ILE A 186 2.97 -2.67 3.86
CA ILE A 186 3.15 -4.05 3.39
C ILE A 186 2.00 -4.92 3.88
N VAL A 187 1.38 -5.66 2.97
CA VAL A 187 0.27 -6.57 3.26
C VAL A 187 0.73 -8.00 3.02
N PHE A 188 0.59 -8.84 4.04
CA PHE A 188 0.90 -10.26 3.95
C PHE A 188 -0.37 -11.09 3.84
N ASP A 189 -0.33 -12.10 2.97
CA ASP A 189 -1.10 -13.32 3.20
C ASP A 189 -0.41 -14.22 4.26
N LEU A 190 -1.14 -15.20 4.80
CA LEU A 190 -0.65 -16.11 5.85
C LEU A 190 -0.37 -17.52 5.32
N ASP A 191 -1.42 -18.28 5.02
CA ASP A 191 -1.34 -19.70 4.67
C ASP A 191 -0.72 -19.90 3.31
N GLU A 192 0.23 -20.83 3.19
CA GLU A 192 0.98 -21.10 1.96
C GLU A 192 1.85 -19.89 1.51
N THR A 193 1.77 -18.74 2.18
CA THR A 193 2.67 -17.59 1.98
C THR A 193 3.78 -17.55 3.04
N LEU A 194 3.41 -17.39 4.31
CA LEU A 194 4.32 -17.27 5.46
C LEU A 194 4.37 -18.53 6.33
N ILE A 195 3.28 -19.28 6.38
CA ILE A 195 3.12 -20.44 7.25
C ILE A 195 2.30 -21.55 6.57
N VAL A 196 2.39 -22.76 7.09
CA VAL A 196 1.42 -23.82 6.84
C VAL A 196 1.00 -24.41 8.17
N ALA A 197 -0.31 -24.40 8.47
CA ALA A 197 -0.85 -25.06 9.65
C ALA A 197 -1.65 -26.31 9.30
N ASN A 198 -1.62 -27.29 10.19
CA ASN A 198 -2.44 -28.49 10.09
C ASN A 198 -3.05 -28.86 11.45
N THR A 199 -4.32 -29.25 11.41
CA THR A 199 -5.01 -29.94 12.52
C THR A 199 -4.83 -31.45 12.37
N MET A 200 -5.20 -32.22 13.40
CA MET A 200 -5.24 -33.69 13.30
C MET A 200 -6.08 -34.16 12.11
N ARG A 201 -7.24 -33.53 11.89
CA ARG A 201 -8.13 -33.83 10.77
C ARG A 201 -7.49 -33.48 9.43
N SER A 202 -6.89 -32.29 9.29
CA SER A 202 -6.30 -31.91 8.00
C SER A 202 -5.10 -32.79 7.63
N PHE A 203 -4.35 -33.29 8.62
CA PHE A 203 -3.32 -34.32 8.38
C PHE A 203 -3.94 -35.62 7.87
N GLU A 204 -5.01 -36.11 8.51
CA GLU A 204 -5.73 -37.31 8.09
C GLU A 204 -6.25 -37.19 6.66
N ASP A 205 -6.96 -36.11 6.36
CA ASP A 205 -7.53 -35.87 5.04
C ASP A 205 -6.45 -35.83 3.93
N ARG A 206 -5.31 -35.18 4.22
CA ARG A 206 -4.17 -35.09 3.27
C ARG A 206 -3.50 -36.45 3.06
N ILE A 207 -3.27 -37.21 4.13
CA ILE A 207 -2.70 -38.57 4.05
C ILE A 207 -3.62 -39.49 3.25
N ASP A 208 -4.92 -39.49 3.54
CA ASP A 208 -5.90 -40.34 2.87
C ASP A 208 -6.06 -39.96 1.39
N ALA A 209 -6.01 -38.66 1.07
CA ALA A 209 -6.00 -38.19 -0.32
C ALA A 209 -4.76 -38.67 -1.09
N LEU A 210 -3.56 -38.59 -0.48
CA LEU A 210 -2.33 -39.07 -1.10
C LEU A 210 -2.32 -40.60 -1.26
N GLN A 211 -2.80 -41.35 -0.26
CA GLN A 211 -2.91 -42.80 -0.34
C GLN A 211 -3.84 -43.24 -1.48
N ARG A 212 -4.97 -42.55 -1.67
CA ARG A 212 -5.85 -42.77 -2.83
C ARG A 212 -5.13 -42.49 -4.15
N LYS A 213 -4.40 -41.37 -4.27
CA LYS A 213 -3.61 -41.07 -5.48
C LYS A 213 -2.55 -42.13 -5.76
N ILE A 214 -1.84 -42.59 -4.73
CA ILE A 214 -0.82 -43.65 -4.83
C ILE A 214 -1.44 -44.95 -5.39
N SER A 215 -2.65 -45.31 -4.96
CA SER A 215 -3.31 -46.56 -5.41
C SER A 215 -3.63 -46.58 -6.92
N THR A 216 -3.72 -45.42 -7.56
CA THR A 216 -4.04 -45.26 -8.99
C THR A 216 -2.85 -44.83 -9.84
N GLU A 217 -1.74 -44.41 -9.22
CA GLU A 217 -0.55 -43.98 -9.93
C GLU A 217 0.24 -45.18 -10.45
N VAL A 218 0.82 -45.04 -11.64
CA VAL A 218 1.57 -46.09 -12.33
C VAL A 218 3.05 -45.79 -12.39
N ASP A 219 3.45 -44.53 -12.31
CA ASP A 219 4.86 -44.13 -12.33
C ASP A 219 5.55 -44.42 -10.97
N PRO A 220 6.54 -45.34 -10.92
CA PRO A 220 7.22 -45.68 -9.68
C PRO A 220 7.91 -44.50 -9.00
N GLN A 221 8.41 -43.52 -9.77
CA GLN A 221 9.10 -42.35 -9.20
C GLN A 221 8.10 -41.42 -8.51
N ARG A 222 6.93 -41.18 -9.11
CA ARG A 222 5.85 -40.39 -8.50
C ARG A 222 5.30 -41.06 -7.25
N ILE A 223 5.13 -42.39 -7.29
CA ILE A 223 4.74 -43.18 -6.11
C ILE A 223 5.73 -42.97 -4.96
N LEU A 224 7.04 -43.09 -5.23
CA LEU A 224 8.07 -42.90 -4.21
C LEU A 224 8.06 -41.47 -3.63
N GLY A 225 7.85 -40.47 -4.48
CA GLY A 225 7.67 -39.08 -4.08
C GLY A 225 6.47 -38.90 -3.12
N MET A 226 5.30 -39.41 -3.50
CA MET A 226 4.09 -39.35 -2.68
C MET A 226 4.22 -40.14 -1.37
N LEU A 227 4.87 -41.31 -1.37
CA LEU A 227 5.14 -42.08 -0.14
C LEU A 227 6.02 -41.30 0.82
N SER A 228 7.02 -40.59 0.29
CA SER A 228 7.90 -39.73 1.10
C SER A 228 7.14 -38.53 1.68
N GLU A 229 6.20 -37.97 0.92
CA GLU A 229 5.29 -36.93 1.40
C GLU A 229 4.35 -37.42 2.50
N VAL A 230 3.71 -38.59 2.32
CA VAL A 230 2.88 -39.24 3.35
C VAL A 230 3.68 -39.45 4.63
N LYS A 231 4.94 -39.90 4.53
CA LYS A 231 5.81 -40.06 5.70
C LYS A 231 6.00 -38.74 6.44
N ARG A 232 6.31 -37.65 5.75
CA ARG A 232 6.47 -36.32 6.38
C ARG A 232 5.19 -35.86 7.09
N TYR A 233 4.02 -36.07 6.48
CA TYR A 233 2.74 -35.79 7.13
C TYR A 233 2.51 -36.66 8.37
N GLN A 234 2.84 -37.95 8.32
CA GLN A 234 2.71 -38.86 9.47
C GLN A 234 3.64 -38.47 10.62
N ASP A 235 4.89 -38.12 10.32
CA ASP A 235 5.87 -37.70 11.32
C ASP A 235 5.36 -36.47 12.10
N ASP A 236 4.88 -35.44 11.40
CA ASP A 236 4.33 -34.23 12.04
C ASP A 236 2.98 -34.47 12.71
N LYS A 237 2.10 -35.30 12.13
CA LYS A 237 0.84 -35.72 12.77
C LYS A 237 1.12 -36.38 14.13
N ASN A 238 2.16 -37.22 14.22
CA ASN A 238 2.55 -37.88 15.47
C ASN A 238 3.05 -36.87 16.52
N ILE A 239 3.73 -35.81 16.10
CA ILE A 239 4.12 -34.71 16.99
C ILE A 239 2.88 -33.99 17.53
N LEU A 240 1.94 -33.63 16.65
CA LEU A 240 0.70 -32.97 17.05
C LEU A 240 -0.12 -33.84 18.00
N LYS A 241 -0.22 -35.15 17.73
CA LYS A 241 -0.91 -36.11 18.59
C LYS A 241 -0.36 -36.12 20.02
N GLN A 242 0.96 -36.15 20.18
CA GLN A 242 1.59 -36.10 21.50
C GLN A 242 1.19 -34.84 22.28
N TYR A 243 1.18 -33.67 21.61
CA TYR A 243 0.77 -32.41 22.21
C TYR A 243 -0.72 -32.38 22.59
N VAL A 244 -1.60 -32.88 21.71
CA VAL A 244 -3.04 -32.98 21.98
C VAL A 244 -3.33 -33.85 23.20
N GLU A 245 -2.67 -35.00 23.30
CA GLU A 245 -2.91 -35.98 24.36
C GLU A 245 -2.29 -35.52 25.70
N ASN A 246 -1.06 -34.99 25.67
CA ASN A 246 -0.23 -34.88 26.86
C ASN A 246 0.30 -33.47 27.17
N ASP A 247 -0.04 -32.44 26.38
CA ASP A 247 0.53 -31.09 26.52
C ASP A 247 2.09 -31.09 26.47
N GLN A 248 2.68 -32.08 25.81
CA GLN A 248 4.13 -32.25 25.67
C GLN A 248 4.48 -33.00 24.38
N VAL A 249 5.74 -32.88 23.95
CA VAL A 249 6.29 -33.66 22.83
C VAL A 249 7.66 -34.22 23.20
N VAL A 250 8.04 -35.34 22.59
CA VAL A 250 9.38 -35.92 22.74
C VAL A 250 10.20 -35.63 21.48
N GLU A 251 11.29 -34.91 21.64
CA GLU A 251 12.23 -34.57 20.56
C GLU A 251 13.64 -34.99 20.96
N ASN A 252 14.30 -35.81 20.14
CA ASN A 252 15.65 -36.33 20.41
C ASN A 252 15.80 -36.97 21.80
N GLY A 253 14.74 -37.67 22.27
CA GLY A 253 14.69 -38.30 23.60
C GLY A 253 14.41 -37.34 24.77
N LYS A 254 14.31 -36.03 24.51
CA LYS A 254 13.98 -35.00 25.50
C LYS A 254 12.48 -34.69 25.50
N VAL A 255 11.88 -34.65 26.68
CA VAL A 255 10.49 -34.21 26.87
C VAL A 255 10.45 -32.68 26.89
N ILE A 256 9.69 -32.10 25.97
CA ILE A 256 9.42 -30.66 25.88
C ILE A 256 7.96 -30.46 26.29
N LYS A 257 7.75 -29.75 27.40
CA LYS A 257 6.41 -29.44 27.91
C LYS A 257 5.89 -28.13 27.34
N THR A 258 4.57 -28.01 27.29
CA THR A 258 3.87 -26.77 26.97
C THR A 258 4.33 -25.61 27.86
N GLN A 259 4.51 -24.46 27.24
CA GLN A 259 4.74 -23.17 27.87
C GLN A 259 3.45 -22.35 27.84
N SER A 260 3.18 -21.62 28.91
CA SER A 260 2.05 -20.69 29.00
C SER A 260 2.51 -19.30 28.59
N GLU A 261 1.96 -18.78 27.50
CA GLU A 261 2.19 -17.40 27.04
C GLU A 261 0.96 -16.55 27.37
N VAL A 262 1.18 -15.41 28.04
CA VAL A 262 0.09 -14.46 28.36
C VAL A 262 -0.11 -13.54 27.17
N VAL A 263 -1.32 -13.57 26.62
CA VAL A 263 -1.77 -12.71 25.52
C VAL A 263 -2.55 -11.55 26.12
N PRO A 264 -2.10 -10.30 25.93
CA PRO A 264 -2.86 -9.12 26.35
C PRO A 264 -4.25 -9.05 25.69
N ALA A 265 -5.17 -8.33 26.33
CA ALA A 265 -6.46 -8.02 25.72
C ALA A 265 -6.28 -7.22 24.42
N LEU A 266 -6.97 -7.64 23.35
CA LEU A 266 -6.91 -6.97 22.04
C LEU A 266 -7.71 -5.66 22.01
N SER A 267 -8.70 -5.50 22.88
CA SER A 267 -9.43 -4.25 23.10
C SER A 267 -10.06 -4.23 24.51
N ASP A 268 -10.68 -3.12 24.90
CA ASP A 268 -11.31 -2.95 26.23
C ASP A 268 -12.39 -4.01 26.53
N ASN A 269 -12.98 -4.60 25.48
CA ASN A 269 -13.99 -5.65 25.61
C ASN A 269 -13.40 -7.08 25.60
N HIS A 270 -12.09 -7.22 25.41
CA HIS A 270 -11.41 -8.52 25.44
C HIS A 270 -10.72 -8.73 26.79
N GLN A 271 -10.64 -9.98 27.24
CA GLN A 271 -9.89 -10.35 28.43
C GLN A 271 -8.50 -10.87 28.03
N PRO A 272 -7.47 -10.64 28.85
CA PRO A 272 -6.19 -11.31 28.69
C PRO A 272 -6.39 -12.83 28.71
N MET A 273 -5.61 -13.54 27.91
CA MET A 273 -5.76 -14.98 27.71
C MET A 273 -4.42 -15.69 27.86
N VAL A 274 -4.41 -16.87 28.46
CA VAL A 274 -3.21 -17.70 28.53
C VAL A 274 -3.26 -18.75 27.42
N ARG A 275 -2.24 -18.77 26.57
CA ARG A 275 -2.15 -19.75 25.47
C ARG A 275 -1.07 -20.81 25.74
N PRO A 276 -1.42 -22.10 25.60
CA PRO A 276 -0.46 -23.20 25.69
C PRO A 276 0.25 -23.38 24.35
N LEU A 277 1.59 -23.32 24.33
CA LEU A 277 2.35 -23.60 23.11
C LEU A 277 3.68 -24.30 23.35
N ILE A 278 4.19 -24.94 22.30
CA ILE A 278 5.54 -25.50 22.22
C ILE A 278 6.19 -24.99 20.94
N ARG A 279 7.39 -24.41 21.05
CA ARG A 279 8.20 -24.01 19.89
C ARG A 279 9.35 -24.99 19.71
N LEU A 280 9.36 -25.71 18.59
CA LEU A 280 10.45 -26.60 18.16
C LEU A 280 11.32 -25.84 17.15
N GLN A 281 12.26 -25.05 17.69
CA GLN A 281 13.03 -24.07 16.92
C GLN A 281 13.81 -24.71 15.77
N GLU A 282 14.47 -25.85 16.00
CA GLU A 282 15.27 -26.54 14.97
C GLU A 282 14.45 -27.00 13.76
N LYS A 283 13.14 -27.21 13.94
CA LYS A 283 12.22 -27.66 12.88
C LYS A 283 11.36 -26.53 12.29
N ASN A 284 11.47 -25.30 12.82
CA ASN A 284 10.55 -24.20 12.54
C ASN A 284 9.08 -24.61 12.75
N ILE A 285 8.80 -25.40 13.79
CA ILE A 285 7.45 -25.87 14.14
C ILE A 285 6.99 -25.20 15.42
N ILE A 286 5.72 -24.79 15.45
CA ILE A 286 5.03 -24.35 16.65
C ILE A 286 3.75 -25.16 16.81
N LEU A 287 3.51 -25.66 18.02
CA LEU A 287 2.26 -26.31 18.42
C LEU A 287 1.48 -25.32 19.26
N THR A 288 0.22 -25.07 18.91
CA THR A 288 -0.67 -24.16 19.64
C THR A 288 -2.12 -24.64 19.54
N ARG A 289 -3.04 -23.87 20.12
CA ARG A 289 -4.49 -24.04 20.00
C ARG A 289 -5.14 -22.75 19.53
N ILE A 290 -6.07 -22.87 18.58
CA ILE A 290 -6.89 -21.72 18.15
C ILE A 290 -7.78 -21.26 19.31
N ASN A 291 -8.44 -22.18 19.99
CA ASN A 291 -9.08 -21.95 21.28
C ASN A 291 -8.28 -22.66 22.39
N PRO A 292 -7.60 -21.92 23.30
CA PRO A 292 -6.71 -22.53 24.28
C PRO A 292 -7.39 -23.49 25.26
N GLN A 293 -8.73 -23.39 25.41
CA GLN A 293 -9.52 -24.27 26.28
C GLN A 293 -9.94 -25.58 25.59
N ILE A 294 -9.85 -25.66 24.26
CA ILE A 294 -10.35 -26.81 23.49
C ILE A 294 -9.18 -27.50 22.80
N ARG A 295 -8.81 -28.69 23.30
CA ARG A 295 -7.69 -29.48 22.76
C ARG A 295 -7.87 -29.87 21.29
N ASP A 296 -9.09 -30.07 20.83
CA ASP A 296 -9.38 -30.42 19.44
C ASP A 296 -9.06 -29.29 18.44
N THR A 297 -8.90 -28.06 18.94
CA THR A 297 -8.45 -26.92 18.13
C THR A 297 -6.92 -26.80 18.06
N SER A 298 -6.19 -27.84 18.48
CA SER A 298 -4.74 -27.87 18.39
C SER A 298 -4.28 -27.93 16.95
N VAL A 299 -3.24 -27.14 16.65
CA VAL A 299 -2.65 -27.00 15.32
C VAL A 299 -1.14 -27.11 15.42
N LEU A 300 -0.56 -27.77 14.43
CA LEU A 300 0.87 -27.75 14.15
C LEU A 300 1.12 -26.74 13.03
N VAL A 301 1.90 -25.72 13.33
CA VAL A 301 2.24 -24.61 12.43
C VAL A 301 3.71 -24.74 12.04
N ARG A 302 3.97 -24.84 10.75
CA ARG A 302 5.32 -24.68 10.19
C ARG A 302 5.51 -23.22 9.76
N LEU A 303 6.55 -22.59 10.27
CA LEU A 303 6.97 -21.28 9.80
C LEU A 303 7.81 -21.42 8.55
N ARG A 304 7.58 -20.55 7.56
CA ARG A 304 8.43 -20.50 6.38
C ARG A 304 9.84 -20.00 6.77
N PRO A 305 10.91 -20.66 6.29
CA PRO A 305 12.28 -20.24 6.59
C PRO A 305 12.54 -18.76 6.22
N ALA A 306 13.45 -18.13 6.96
CA ALA A 306 13.84 -16.71 6.80
C ALA A 306 12.73 -15.67 7.13
N TRP A 307 11.66 -16.07 7.82
CA TRP A 307 10.70 -15.10 8.38
C TRP A 307 11.38 -14.08 9.30
N GLU A 308 12.29 -14.51 10.16
CA GLU A 308 13.00 -13.63 11.09
C GLU A 308 13.87 -12.58 10.38
N ASP A 309 14.49 -12.96 9.26
CA ASP A 309 15.27 -12.04 8.42
C ASP A 309 14.38 -10.96 7.78
N LEU A 310 13.20 -11.35 7.29
CA LEU A 310 12.21 -10.43 6.76
C LEU A 310 11.66 -9.52 7.86
N ARG A 311 11.20 -10.10 8.99
CA ARG A 311 10.67 -9.37 10.16
C ARG A 311 11.64 -8.31 10.66
N SER A 312 12.92 -8.70 10.84
CA SER A 312 13.99 -7.79 11.27
C SER A 312 14.27 -6.66 10.26
N TYR A 313 13.98 -6.87 8.97
CA TYR A 313 14.08 -5.82 7.97
C TYR A 313 12.92 -4.82 8.05
N LEU A 314 11.69 -5.28 8.30
CA LEU A 314 10.50 -4.41 8.38
C LEU A 314 10.63 -3.36 9.50
N THR A 315 11.28 -3.72 10.59
CA THR A 315 11.58 -2.84 11.74
C THR A 315 13.07 -2.80 12.01
N ALA A 316 13.76 -1.70 11.69
CA ALA A 316 15.20 -1.58 11.91
C ALA A 316 15.54 -0.40 12.83
N ARG A 317 16.31 -0.69 13.89
CA ARG A 317 16.80 0.30 14.87
C ARG A 317 15.67 1.16 15.48
N GLY A 318 14.54 0.52 15.80
CA GLY A 318 13.35 1.20 16.37
C GLY A 318 12.56 2.05 15.37
N ARG A 319 12.87 1.97 14.07
CA ARG A 319 12.12 2.66 13.00
C ARG A 319 11.42 1.63 12.11
N LYS A 320 10.15 1.88 11.80
CA LYS A 320 9.37 1.11 10.84
C LYS A 320 9.78 1.50 9.42
N ARG A 321 10.27 0.54 8.64
CA ARG A 321 10.42 0.69 7.18
C ARG A 321 9.09 0.46 6.47
N PHE A 322 8.26 -0.38 7.05
CA PHE A 322 6.92 -0.65 6.59
C PHE A 322 5.91 -0.65 7.74
N GLU A 323 4.72 -0.14 7.48
CA GLU A 323 3.51 -0.42 8.27
C GLU A 323 2.92 -1.74 7.78
N VAL A 324 2.73 -2.68 8.71
CA VAL A 324 2.38 -4.06 8.38
C VAL A 324 0.87 -4.29 8.53
N TYR A 325 0.32 -5.05 7.59
CA TYR A 325 -1.09 -5.46 7.52
C TYR A 325 -1.18 -6.93 7.11
N VAL A 326 -2.32 -7.56 7.39
CA VAL A 326 -2.59 -8.95 6.98
C VAL A 326 -3.91 -9.00 6.22
N CYS A 327 -3.91 -9.68 5.08
CA CYS A 327 -5.12 -9.95 4.32
C CYS A 327 -5.15 -11.44 3.95
N THR A 328 -6.00 -12.20 4.63
CA THR A 328 -6.08 -13.66 4.49
C THR A 328 -7.50 -14.10 4.18
N MET A 329 -7.65 -15.26 3.55
CA MET A 329 -8.96 -15.91 3.40
C MET A 329 -9.32 -16.81 4.59
N ALA A 330 -8.43 -16.91 5.59
CA ALA A 330 -8.67 -17.70 6.78
C ALA A 330 -9.65 -17.05 7.75
N GLU A 331 -10.23 -17.86 8.65
CA GLU A 331 -11.10 -17.37 9.71
C GLU A 331 -10.36 -16.49 10.73
N ARG A 332 -11.10 -15.59 11.39
CA ARG A 332 -10.51 -14.52 12.21
C ARG A 332 -9.71 -15.04 13.40
N ASP A 333 -10.25 -15.97 14.18
CA ASP A 333 -9.56 -16.51 15.36
C ASP A 333 -8.28 -17.24 14.97
N TYR A 334 -8.31 -17.91 13.81
CA TYR A 334 -7.13 -18.54 13.23
C TYR A 334 -6.09 -17.50 12.82
N ALA A 335 -6.48 -16.48 12.05
CA ALA A 335 -5.57 -15.44 11.54
C ALA A 335 -4.88 -14.68 12.69
N LEU A 336 -5.64 -14.32 13.74
CA LEU A 336 -5.11 -13.66 14.93
C LEU A 336 -4.07 -14.54 15.65
N GLU A 337 -4.33 -15.84 15.77
CA GLU A 337 -3.38 -16.76 16.39
C GLU A 337 -2.13 -16.96 15.53
N MET A 338 -2.28 -17.17 14.22
CA MET A 338 -1.13 -17.33 13.31
C MET A 338 -0.26 -16.08 13.29
N TRP A 339 -0.87 -14.89 13.25
CA TRP A 339 -0.11 -13.64 13.30
C TRP A 339 0.63 -13.47 14.62
N ARG A 340 0.00 -13.79 15.75
CA ARG A 340 0.67 -13.75 17.07
C ARG A 340 1.91 -14.64 17.12
N LEU A 341 1.88 -15.79 16.44
CA LEU A 341 3.05 -16.67 16.37
C LEU A 341 4.20 -16.06 15.58
N LEU A 342 3.90 -15.27 14.54
CA LEU A 342 4.83 -14.56 13.66
C LEU A 342 5.37 -13.27 14.28
N ASP A 343 4.57 -12.55 15.07
CA ASP A 343 4.94 -11.30 15.77
C ASP A 343 4.62 -11.38 17.28
N PRO A 344 5.31 -12.25 18.05
CA PRO A 344 4.98 -12.50 19.45
C PRO A 344 5.14 -11.28 20.36
N GLU A 345 6.02 -10.35 20.00
CA GLU A 345 6.31 -9.13 20.77
C GLU A 345 5.45 -7.94 20.34
N SER A 346 4.56 -8.10 19.34
CA SER A 346 3.77 -7.00 18.75
C SER A 346 4.65 -5.83 18.24
N ASN A 347 5.81 -6.16 17.66
CA ASN A 347 6.76 -5.17 17.15
C ASN A 347 6.37 -4.69 15.75
N LEU A 348 5.70 -5.52 14.96
CA LEU A 348 5.23 -5.16 13.61
C LEU A 348 3.85 -4.49 13.66
N ILE A 349 2.89 -5.12 14.35
CA ILE A 349 1.54 -4.60 14.54
C ILE A 349 1.27 -4.47 16.04
N ASN A 350 0.86 -3.28 16.47
CA ASN A 350 0.51 -3.07 17.87
C ASN A 350 -0.71 -3.94 18.25
N SER A 351 -0.71 -4.50 19.46
CA SER A 351 -1.80 -5.36 19.93
C SER A 351 -3.19 -4.72 19.85
N LYS A 352 -3.27 -3.39 20.03
CA LYS A 352 -4.52 -2.62 19.93
C LYS A 352 -5.01 -2.42 18.49
N GLU A 353 -4.11 -2.51 17.52
CA GLU A 353 -4.40 -2.33 16.09
C GLU A 353 -4.64 -3.68 15.37
N LEU A 354 -4.40 -4.81 16.02
CA LEU A 354 -4.48 -6.15 15.40
C LEU A 354 -5.85 -6.41 14.77
N LEU A 355 -6.93 -5.97 15.43
CA LEU A 355 -8.28 -6.20 14.93
C LEU A 355 -8.54 -5.43 13.63
N ASP A 356 -7.95 -4.25 13.48
CA ASP A 356 -8.17 -3.37 12.33
C ASP A 356 -7.22 -3.72 11.17
N ARG A 357 -5.99 -4.16 11.49
CA ARG A 357 -4.97 -4.48 10.47
C ARG A 357 -5.01 -5.91 9.95
N ILE A 358 -5.73 -6.81 10.60
CA ILE A 358 -5.91 -8.20 10.15
C ILE A 358 -7.31 -8.35 9.53
N VAL A 359 -7.32 -8.40 8.20
CA VAL A 359 -8.53 -8.52 7.38
C VAL A 359 -8.71 -9.96 6.91
N CYS A 360 -9.88 -10.52 7.24
CA CYS A 360 -10.30 -11.86 6.83
C CYS A 360 -11.34 -11.76 5.71
N VAL A 361 -10.99 -12.23 4.52
CA VAL A 361 -11.84 -12.19 3.33
C VAL A 361 -12.68 -13.46 3.26
N LYS A 362 -14.00 -13.28 3.08
CA LYS A 362 -14.93 -14.40 2.97
C LYS A 362 -14.72 -15.19 1.68
N SER A 363 -14.99 -16.49 1.73
CA SER A 363 -14.97 -17.35 0.55
C SER A 363 -15.87 -16.80 -0.57
N GLY A 364 -15.38 -16.84 -1.81
CA GLY A 364 -16.06 -16.30 -2.99
C GLY A 364 -15.82 -14.80 -3.24
N LEU A 365 -15.17 -14.08 -2.32
CA LEU A 365 -14.75 -12.69 -2.53
C LEU A 365 -13.24 -12.61 -2.83
N ARG A 366 -12.83 -11.55 -3.52
CA ARG A 366 -11.42 -11.22 -3.76
C ARG A 366 -10.87 -10.35 -2.63
N LYS A 367 -9.56 -10.48 -2.39
CA LYS A 367 -8.77 -9.57 -1.56
C LYS A 367 -8.65 -8.22 -2.27
N SER A 368 -8.58 -7.14 -1.49
CA SER A 368 -8.60 -5.77 -2.03
C SER A 368 -7.87 -4.85 -1.08
N LEU A 369 -6.94 -4.03 -1.59
CA LEU A 369 -6.25 -3.01 -0.78
C LEU A 369 -7.23 -1.96 -0.27
N PHE A 370 -8.34 -1.74 -0.97
CA PHE A 370 -9.43 -0.89 -0.49
C PHE A 370 -10.04 -1.42 0.83
N ASN A 371 -10.23 -2.75 0.94
CA ASN A 371 -10.76 -3.36 2.15
C ASN A 371 -9.71 -3.47 3.26
N VAL A 372 -8.42 -3.52 2.92
CA VAL A 372 -7.33 -3.53 3.90
C VAL A 372 -7.14 -2.14 4.51
N PHE A 373 -7.25 -1.09 3.70
CA PHE A 373 -7.03 0.30 4.13
C PHE A 373 -8.34 1.05 4.35
N GLN A 374 -9.28 0.39 5.04
CA GLN A 374 -10.47 1.08 5.55
C GLN A 374 -10.04 2.26 6.44
N ASP A 375 -10.89 3.28 6.50
CA ASP A 375 -10.67 4.50 7.30
C ASP A 375 -9.42 5.32 6.91
N GLY A 376 -8.90 5.14 5.70
CA GLY A 376 -7.85 6.00 5.16
C GLY A 376 -6.47 5.77 5.79
N ILE A 377 -6.22 4.61 6.39
CA ILE A 377 -4.94 4.34 7.09
C ILE A 377 -3.72 4.22 6.15
N CYS A 378 -3.93 4.00 4.86
CA CYS A 378 -2.87 3.94 3.84
C CYS A 378 -3.47 4.11 2.43
N HIS A 379 -2.69 4.63 1.48
CA HIS A 379 -3.09 4.65 0.07
C HIS A 379 -2.53 3.42 -0.68
N PRO A 380 -3.32 2.74 -1.54
CA PRO A 380 -2.86 1.55 -2.27
C PRO A 380 -1.55 1.72 -3.04
N LYS A 381 -1.31 2.89 -3.65
CA LYS A 381 -0.04 3.19 -4.37
C LYS A 381 1.21 3.14 -3.49
N MET A 382 1.04 3.25 -2.18
CA MET A 382 2.11 3.22 -1.19
C MET A 382 2.25 1.85 -0.53
N ALA A 383 1.57 0.81 -1.03
CA ALA A 383 1.55 -0.51 -0.41
C ALA A 383 2.05 -1.62 -1.34
N LEU A 384 2.87 -2.50 -0.77
CA LEU A 384 3.33 -3.76 -1.35
C LEU A 384 2.49 -4.91 -0.81
N VAL A 385 2.12 -5.87 -1.65
CA VAL A 385 1.49 -7.12 -1.21
C VAL A 385 2.45 -8.28 -1.43
N ILE A 386 2.57 -9.18 -0.45
CA ILE A 386 3.26 -10.47 -0.57
C ILE A 386 2.20 -11.57 -0.39
N ASP A 387 1.97 -12.34 -1.44
CA ASP A 387 0.93 -13.38 -1.50
C ASP A 387 1.40 -14.50 -2.43
N ASP A 388 1.01 -15.74 -2.21
CA ASP A 388 1.33 -16.85 -3.10
C ASP A 388 0.44 -16.87 -4.36
N ARG A 389 -0.66 -16.10 -4.37
CA ARG A 389 -1.66 -16.10 -5.45
C ARG A 389 -2.01 -14.69 -5.92
N LEU A 390 -1.73 -14.42 -7.18
CA LEU A 390 -2.13 -13.15 -7.82
C LEU A 390 -3.65 -13.01 -7.98
N LYS A 391 -4.31 -14.06 -8.46
CA LYS A 391 -5.72 -13.99 -8.93
C LYS A 391 -6.76 -13.95 -7.82
N VAL A 392 -6.35 -14.07 -6.56
CA VAL A 392 -7.26 -13.85 -5.41
C VAL A 392 -7.42 -12.36 -5.09
N TRP A 393 -6.58 -11.50 -5.66
CA TRP A 393 -6.68 -10.05 -5.52
C TRP A 393 -7.52 -9.41 -6.63
N ASP A 394 -8.21 -8.32 -6.29
CA ASP A 394 -8.86 -7.44 -7.24
C ASP A 394 -7.90 -7.01 -8.35
N GLU A 395 -8.39 -6.95 -9.58
CA GLU A 395 -7.57 -6.70 -10.78
C GLU A 395 -6.78 -5.40 -10.70
N ARG A 396 -7.34 -4.36 -10.07
CA ARG A 396 -6.70 -3.06 -9.86
C ARG A 396 -5.52 -3.09 -8.89
N ASP A 397 -5.44 -4.12 -8.04
CA ASP A 397 -4.42 -4.28 -7.01
C ASP A 397 -3.36 -5.31 -7.40
N GLN A 398 -3.62 -6.17 -8.39
CA GLN A 398 -2.70 -7.22 -8.84
C GLN A 398 -1.31 -6.68 -9.23
N SER A 399 -1.21 -5.47 -9.77
CA SER A 399 0.10 -4.86 -10.12
C SER A 399 0.98 -4.54 -8.90
N ARG A 400 0.43 -4.59 -7.68
CA ARG A 400 1.14 -4.36 -6.42
C ARG A 400 1.45 -5.64 -5.64
N VAL A 401 1.12 -6.79 -6.22
CA VAL A 401 1.34 -8.12 -5.62
C VAL A 401 2.66 -8.71 -6.12
N HIS A 402 3.60 -8.88 -5.20
CA HIS A 402 4.74 -9.76 -5.40
C HIS A 402 4.34 -11.20 -5.08
N VAL A 403 4.24 -12.01 -6.14
CA VAL A 403 3.87 -13.42 -6.02
C VAL A 403 5.08 -14.22 -5.55
N VAL A 404 4.93 -14.94 -4.44
CA VAL A 404 5.93 -15.91 -3.97
C VAL A 404 5.46 -17.34 -4.29
N PRO A 405 6.36 -18.31 -4.50
CA PRO A 405 5.93 -19.71 -4.56
C PRO A 405 5.17 -20.12 -3.30
N ALA A 406 4.13 -20.93 -3.46
CA ALA A 406 3.42 -21.52 -2.33
C ALA A 406 4.37 -22.32 -1.44
N PHE A 407 4.29 -22.08 -0.14
CA PHE A 407 5.06 -22.76 0.88
C PHE A 407 4.48 -24.15 1.08
N ALA A 408 5.08 -25.15 0.43
CA ALA A 408 4.62 -26.53 0.44
C ALA A 408 5.67 -27.48 1.07
N PRO A 409 5.93 -27.39 2.40
CA PRO A 409 7.03 -28.10 3.05
C PRO A 409 6.90 -29.63 3.02
N TYR A 410 5.70 -30.16 2.77
CA TYR A 410 5.47 -31.60 2.67
C TYR A 410 5.63 -32.13 1.24
N TYR A 411 5.18 -31.37 0.23
CA TYR A 411 5.27 -31.77 -1.17
C TYR A 411 6.68 -31.59 -1.73
N ALA A 412 7.27 -30.40 -1.53
CA ALA A 412 8.58 -30.04 -2.08
C ALA A 412 9.49 -29.37 -1.03
N PRO A 413 9.87 -30.07 0.06
CA PRO A 413 10.73 -29.51 1.11
C PRO A 413 12.06 -28.97 0.57
N GLN A 414 12.62 -29.60 -0.47
CA GLN A 414 13.84 -29.17 -1.11
C GLN A 414 13.75 -27.79 -1.77
N ALA A 415 12.55 -27.31 -2.13
CA ALA A 415 12.38 -25.97 -2.68
C ALA A 415 12.73 -24.88 -1.64
N GLU A 416 12.62 -25.17 -0.34
CA GLU A 416 12.95 -24.22 0.72
C GLU A 416 14.40 -24.40 1.23
N VAL A 417 15.00 -25.58 1.02
CA VAL A 417 16.34 -25.93 1.54
C VAL A 417 17.44 -25.82 0.48
N ASN A 418 17.17 -26.20 -0.77
CA ASN A 418 18.18 -26.24 -1.84
C ASN A 418 18.29 -24.93 -2.62
N ASN A 419 17.37 -23.99 -2.40
CA ASN A 419 17.48 -22.66 -2.98
C ASN A 419 18.65 -21.92 -2.33
N ALA A 420 19.56 -21.39 -3.15
CA ALA A 420 20.71 -20.62 -2.68
C ALA A 420 20.30 -19.39 -1.84
N VAL A 421 19.10 -18.86 -2.10
CA VAL A 421 18.48 -17.78 -1.32
C VAL A 421 17.04 -18.20 -0.96
N PRO A 422 16.67 -18.23 0.34
CA PRO A 422 15.30 -18.51 0.77
C PRO A 422 14.28 -17.54 0.17
N VAL A 423 13.04 -18.01 -0.05
CA VAL A 423 11.99 -17.20 -0.69
C VAL A 423 11.69 -15.91 0.08
N LEU A 424 11.65 -15.96 1.42
CA LEU A 424 11.41 -14.74 2.21
C LEU A 424 12.61 -13.78 2.22
N CYS A 425 13.83 -14.24 1.95
CA CYS A 425 14.96 -13.36 1.68
C CYS A 425 14.81 -12.64 0.33
N VAL A 426 14.25 -13.29 -0.69
CA VAL A 426 13.88 -12.65 -1.96
C VAL A 426 12.80 -11.59 -1.72
N ALA A 427 11.73 -11.93 -1.01
CA ALA A 427 10.66 -10.99 -0.66
C ALA A 427 11.19 -9.77 0.12
N ARG A 428 12.15 -9.98 1.04
CA ARG A 428 12.86 -8.90 1.74
C ARG A 428 13.62 -7.99 0.78
N ASN A 429 14.34 -8.56 -0.19
CA ASN A 429 15.09 -7.77 -1.17
C ASN A 429 14.13 -6.98 -2.08
N VAL A 430 13.02 -7.57 -2.49
CA VAL A 430 11.95 -6.88 -3.24
C VAL A 430 11.38 -5.72 -2.43
N ALA A 431 11.02 -5.94 -1.17
CA ALA A 431 10.58 -4.86 -0.28
C ALA A 431 11.64 -3.75 -0.14
N CYS A 432 12.92 -4.11 -0.10
CA CYS A 432 14.00 -3.15 -0.08
C CYS A 432 14.11 -2.34 -1.37
N ASN A 433 13.99 -2.98 -2.52
CA ASN A 433 14.03 -2.33 -3.82
C ASN A 433 12.84 -1.41 -4.04
N VAL A 434 11.62 -1.88 -3.73
CA VAL A 434 10.39 -1.09 -3.80
C VAL A 434 10.50 0.16 -2.95
N ARG A 435 10.90 0.02 -1.68
CA ARG A 435 11.06 1.16 -0.78
C ARG A 435 12.19 2.09 -1.22
N GLY A 436 13.29 1.52 -1.69
CA GLY A 436 14.44 2.25 -2.21
C GLY A 436 14.12 3.06 -3.46
N GLY A 437 13.34 2.49 -4.39
CA GLY A 437 12.87 3.16 -5.61
C GLY A 437 11.87 4.27 -5.30
N PHE A 438 10.91 4.00 -4.40
CA PHE A 438 9.91 4.98 -4.01
C PHE A 438 10.53 6.21 -3.31
N PHE A 439 11.39 6.00 -2.30
CA PHE A 439 11.90 7.06 -1.41
C PHE A 439 13.36 7.47 -1.62
N ASN A 440 14.12 6.80 -2.48
CA ASN A 440 15.55 7.02 -2.74
C ASN A 440 16.50 6.61 -1.57
N MET A 441 16.90 5.32 -1.52
CA MET A 441 17.84 4.80 -0.52
C MET A 441 18.98 3.89 -1.08
N THR A 442 19.38 4.06 -2.35
CA THR A 442 20.53 3.31 -2.94
C THR A 442 21.30 4.14 -3.98
N LEU A 443 22.59 3.82 -4.13
CA LEU A 443 23.57 4.49 -5.01
C LEU A 443 23.30 4.24 -6.52
N GLU A 444 23.55 5.30 -7.29
CA GLU A 444 23.67 5.43 -8.76
C GLU A 444 22.44 5.25 -9.67
N TYR A 445 22.09 6.38 -10.31
CA TYR A 445 21.55 6.54 -11.68
C TYR A 445 20.42 5.62 -12.15
N VAL A 446 19.23 5.69 -11.55
CA VAL A 446 17.94 5.44 -12.24
C VAL A 446 16.87 6.34 -11.63
N TYR A 447 15.97 6.89 -12.44
CA TYR A 447 14.98 7.92 -12.10
C TYR A 447 14.23 7.67 -10.78
N ARG A 448 14.33 8.64 -9.86
CA ARG A 448 13.84 8.61 -8.46
C ARG A 448 12.58 9.47 -8.35
N GLU A 449 11.49 8.91 -7.82
CA GLU A 449 10.18 9.54 -8.04
C GLU A 449 9.70 10.43 -6.88
N PHE A 450 9.75 10.01 -5.61
CA PHE A 450 9.23 10.88 -4.53
C PHE A 450 10.22 11.97 -4.11
N ASP A 451 11.37 11.60 -3.53
CA ASP A 451 12.29 12.56 -2.88
C ASP A 451 13.03 13.46 -3.87
N GLU A 452 13.61 12.90 -4.94
CA GLU A 452 14.38 13.67 -5.92
C GLU A 452 13.55 14.09 -7.14
N GLY A 453 12.42 13.45 -7.39
CA GLY A 453 11.53 13.78 -8.50
C GLY A 453 10.46 14.78 -8.11
N LEU A 454 9.47 14.30 -7.36
CA LEU A 454 8.28 15.06 -7.00
C LEU A 454 8.62 16.17 -5.99
N LEU A 455 9.24 15.82 -4.87
CA LEU A 455 9.47 16.75 -3.76
C LEU A 455 10.37 17.94 -4.15
N GLN A 456 11.35 17.74 -5.04
CA GLN A 456 12.20 18.82 -5.56
C GLN A 456 11.44 19.78 -6.48
N LYS A 457 10.47 19.29 -7.27
CA LYS A 457 9.71 20.13 -8.20
C LYS A 457 8.54 20.85 -7.56
N ILE A 458 7.99 20.33 -6.47
CA ILE A 458 6.81 20.90 -5.79
C ILE A 458 6.96 22.39 -5.44
N PRO A 459 8.11 22.88 -4.92
CA PRO A 459 8.31 24.32 -4.66
C PRO A 459 8.22 25.22 -5.90
N GLU A 460 8.41 24.67 -7.10
CA GLU A 460 8.33 25.42 -8.36
C GLU A 460 6.89 25.50 -8.90
N VAL A 461 5.97 24.72 -8.35
CA VAL A 461 4.58 24.66 -8.80
C VAL A 461 3.82 25.89 -8.31
N ALA A 462 3.26 26.64 -9.25
CA ALA A 462 2.42 27.80 -8.99
C ALA A 462 0.95 27.49 -9.29
N TYR A 463 0.06 28.34 -8.75
CA TYR A 463 -1.38 28.23 -8.94
C TYR A 463 -1.79 28.14 -10.41
N GLU A 464 -1.10 28.88 -11.29
CA GLU A 464 -1.40 28.94 -12.73
C GLU A 464 -1.05 27.65 -13.48
N ASP A 465 -0.15 26.83 -12.94
CA ASP A 465 0.42 25.69 -13.68
C ASP A 465 -0.63 24.61 -13.94
N ASP A 466 -0.52 23.94 -15.09
CA ASP A 466 -1.31 22.74 -15.36
C ASP A 466 -0.77 21.54 -14.57
N THR A 467 -1.67 20.67 -14.12
CA THR A 467 -1.28 19.47 -13.36
C THR A 467 -0.42 18.52 -14.17
N ASP A 468 -0.53 18.58 -15.50
CA ASP A 468 0.24 17.74 -16.43
C ASP A 468 1.75 18.08 -16.42
N ASN A 469 2.12 19.24 -15.88
CA ASN A 469 3.52 19.64 -15.74
C ASN A 469 4.16 19.11 -14.44
N ILE A 470 3.37 18.56 -13.52
CA ILE A 470 3.85 17.95 -12.28
C ILE A 470 4.21 16.48 -12.57
N PRO A 471 5.36 15.96 -12.09
CA PRO A 471 5.68 14.54 -12.24
C PRO A 471 4.54 13.65 -11.77
N SER A 472 4.32 12.53 -12.46
CA SER A 472 3.38 11.52 -12.01
C SER A 472 3.71 11.08 -10.58
N PRO A 473 2.68 10.87 -9.73
CA PRO A 473 2.92 10.38 -8.39
C PRO A 473 3.47 8.95 -8.43
N PRO A 474 4.40 8.60 -7.53
CA PRO A 474 4.97 7.27 -7.49
C PRO A 474 3.96 6.20 -7.11
N ASP A 475 4.19 4.99 -7.62
CA ASP A 475 3.43 3.79 -7.30
C ASP A 475 4.38 2.64 -7.03
N VAL A 476 4.12 1.89 -5.95
CA VAL A 476 4.87 0.67 -5.63
C VAL A 476 4.92 -0.30 -6.81
N SER A 477 3.88 -0.39 -7.62
CA SER A 477 3.85 -1.29 -8.79
C SER A 477 4.97 -1.02 -9.80
N ASN A 478 5.46 0.21 -9.87
CA ASN A 478 6.52 0.60 -10.81
C ASN A 478 7.87 -0.07 -10.47
N TYR A 479 8.02 -0.59 -9.25
CA TYR A 479 9.28 -1.13 -8.73
C TYR A 479 9.23 -2.65 -8.48
N LEU A 480 8.14 -3.31 -8.90
CA LEU A 480 7.96 -4.75 -8.74
C LEU A 480 8.45 -5.59 -9.92
N VAL A 481 8.55 -4.98 -11.11
CA VAL A 481 9.00 -5.63 -12.34
C VAL A 481 10.47 -5.24 -12.57
N SER A 482 11.36 -6.20 -12.83
CA SER A 482 12.73 -5.86 -13.27
C SER A 482 12.69 -5.42 -14.74
N GLU A 483 13.44 -4.36 -15.08
CA GLU A 483 13.42 -3.78 -16.44
C GLU A 483 13.87 -4.76 -17.55
N ASP A 484 14.46 -5.91 -17.22
CA ASP A 484 14.86 -6.92 -18.20
C ASP A 484 13.67 -7.67 -18.84
N ASP A 485 12.49 -7.71 -18.19
CA ASP A 485 11.29 -8.35 -18.74
C ASP A 485 10.61 -7.51 -19.85
N ALA A 486 10.92 -6.21 -19.96
CA ALA A 486 10.40 -5.37 -21.04
C ALA A 486 10.96 -5.79 -22.43
N SER A 487 12.05 -6.57 -22.45
CA SER A 487 12.67 -7.06 -23.68
C SER A 487 12.12 -8.42 -24.18
N ALA A 488 11.32 -9.13 -23.39
CA ALA A 488 10.82 -10.47 -23.71
C ALA A 488 9.44 -10.50 -24.41
N VAL A 489 8.78 -9.36 -24.62
CA VAL A 489 7.39 -9.29 -25.13
C VAL A 489 7.26 -9.60 -26.63
N ASN A 490 8.36 -9.83 -27.36
CA ASN A 490 8.31 -10.22 -28.78
C ASN A 490 8.88 -11.63 -29.01
N GLY A 491 8.03 -12.66 -28.93
CA GLY A 491 8.39 -13.97 -29.48
C GLY A 491 7.51 -15.17 -29.09
N ASN A 492 6.51 -15.46 -29.95
CA ASN A 492 5.81 -16.73 -30.16
C ASN A 492 5.03 -17.42 -29.02
N ARG A 493 3.71 -17.44 -29.21
CA ARG A 493 2.78 -18.46 -28.71
C ARG A 493 3.10 -19.82 -29.35
N ASP A 494 3.17 -20.87 -28.53
CA ASP A 494 2.43 -22.11 -28.78
C ASP A 494 2.34 -22.97 -27.51
N GLN A 495 1.17 -23.60 -27.36
CA GLN A 495 0.67 -24.36 -26.21
C GLN A 495 1.43 -25.66 -25.94
N LEU A 496 1.55 -26.03 -24.65
CA LEU A 496 1.24 -27.40 -24.20
C LEU A 496 0.57 -27.35 -22.81
N SER A 497 -0.67 -27.81 -22.78
CA SER A 497 -1.50 -28.03 -21.60
C SER A 497 -0.98 -29.21 -20.79
N PHE A 498 -0.66 -29.00 -19.51
CA PHE A 498 -0.56 -30.07 -18.52
C PHE A 498 -1.13 -29.59 -17.19
N ASP A 499 -2.05 -30.37 -16.65
CA ASP A 499 -2.75 -30.16 -15.39
C ASP A 499 -1.79 -30.47 -14.23
N GLY A 500 -1.63 -29.49 -13.34
CA GLY A 500 -0.62 -29.44 -12.31
C GLY A 500 -0.39 -27.99 -11.90
N MET A 501 -1.24 -27.51 -11.00
CA MET A 501 -1.30 -26.13 -10.48
C MET A 501 -0.03 -25.74 -9.69
N ALA A 502 1.08 -25.60 -10.40
CA ALA A 502 2.28 -24.88 -10.00
C ALA A 502 2.69 -24.07 -11.22
N ASP A 503 2.61 -22.74 -11.12
CA ASP A 503 2.79 -21.84 -12.25
C ASP A 503 4.25 -21.90 -12.73
N ALA A 504 4.48 -22.62 -13.85
CA ALA A 504 5.81 -22.81 -14.43
C ALA A 504 6.48 -21.49 -14.85
N GLU A 505 5.70 -20.40 -14.94
CA GLU A 505 6.17 -19.04 -15.16
C GLU A 505 6.92 -18.49 -13.94
N VAL A 506 6.49 -18.81 -12.72
CA VAL A 506 7.12 -18.38 -11.46
C VAL A 506 8.49 -19.04 -11.29
N GLU A 507 8.64 -20.31 -11.67
CA GLU A 507 9.94 -20.99 -11.65
C GLU A 507 10.93 -20.40 -12.67
N ARG A 508 10.44 -19.91 -13.82
CA ARG A 508 11.25 -19.21 -14.82
C ARG A 508 11.68 -17.82 -14.36
N GLN A 509 10.76 -17.03 -13.80
CA GLN A 509 11.06 -15.69 -13.28
C GLN A 509 12.07 -15.73 -12.12
N LEU A 510 11.96 -16.72 -11.22
CA LEU A 510 12.94 -16.92 -10.15
C LEU A 510 14.33 -17.26 -10.72
N LYS A 511 14.43 -18.19 -11.67
CA LYS A 511 15.72 -18.53 -12.32
C LYS A 511 16.38 -17.31 -12.98
N PHE A 512 15.58 -16.42 -13.57
CA PHE A 512 16.09 -15.20 -14.21
C PHE A 512 16.59 -14.18 -13.18
N GLN A 513 15.85 -13.97 -12.08
CA GLN A 513 16.26 -13.10 -10.98
C GLN A 513 17.48 -13.63 -10.21
N PHE A 514 17.62 -14.96 -10.06
CA PHE A 514 18.79 -15.58 -9.45
C PHE A 514 20.09 -15.27 -10.23
N LEU A 515 20.05 -15.28 -11.57
CA LEU A 515 21.21 -14.97 -12.41
C LEU A 515 21.65 -13.50 -12.28
N GLN A 516 20.70 -12.56 -12.22
CA GLN A 516 21.01 -11.15 -12.00
C GLN A 516 21.62 -10.88 -10.61
N LEU A 517 21.09 -11.52 -9.55
CA LEU A 517 21.56 -11.31 -8.17
C LEU A 517 22.94 -11.93 -7.90
N SER A 518 23.27 -13.06 -8.55
CA SER A 518 24.62 -13.63 -8.48
C SER A 518 25.68 -12.69 -9.07
N SER A 519 25.30 -11.82 -10.00
CA SER A 519 26.20 -10.84 -10.63
C SER A 519 26.49 -9.64 -9.72
N GLN A 520 25.54 -9.25 -8.87
CA GLN A 520 25.71 -8.13 -7.92
C GLN A 520 26.47 -8.52 -6.63
N GLN A 521 26.40 -9.79 -6.20
CA GLN A 521 27.17 -10.27 -5.04
C GLN A 521 28.69 -10.26 -5.29
N PHE A 522 29.15 -10.41 -6.53
CA PHE A 522 30.58 -10.30 -6.87
C PHE A 522 31.15 -8.88 -6.77
N LEU A 523 30.30 -7.84 -6.77
CA LEU A 523 30.73 -6.44 -6.67
C LEU A 523 30.76 -5.91 -5.22
N GLN A 524 30.09 -6.56 -4.27
CA GLN A 524 30.12 -6.16 -2.86
C GLN A 524 31.27 -6.80 -2.05
N GLN A 525 31.96 -7.82 -2.58
CA GLN A 525 33.15 -8.39 -1.93
C GLN A 525 34.47 -7.71 -2.33
N SER A 526 34.47 -6.80 -3.29
CA SER A 526 35.66 -6.08 -3.76
C SER A 526 35.84 -4.68 -3.14
N VAL A 527 34.97 -4.28 -2.21
CA VAL A 527 35.11 -3.04 -1.43
C VAL A 527 34.89 -3.35 0.04
N ALA A 528 35.90 -3.98 0.66
CA ALA A 528 36.10 -4.04 2.10
C ALA A 528 37.53 -3.56 2.40
#